data_AF-A0A9D1KHX5-F1
#
_entry.id   AF-A0A9D1KHX5-F1
#
_cell.length_a   1.000
_cell.length_b   1.000
_cell.length_c   1.000
_cell.angle_alpha   90.00
_cell.angle_beta   90.00
_cell.angle_gamma   90.00
#
_symmetry.space_group_name_H-M   'P 1'
#
loop_
_entity.id
_entity.type
_entity.pdbx_description
1 polymer ?
#
loop_
_entity_poly.entity_id
_entity_poly.type
_entity_poly.pdbx_seq_one_letter_code
_entity_poly.pdbx_strand_id
1 'polypeptide(L)'
;MKHSILIAASAAATLFFGASSAAQTATSLFWRSDSLQIKEIISEQAVQYTFVGHHGPAVENSHCALRIYFNDSGAIDVYSKSGKQMELEKYLWYPTEAQQAEEGAGCDEYLVGRTVGLGGIALWDGNEEVKLKATKGRTARVGEIRGGSFAEMIAYGVPYKGDLVDISIRVEMKDNSRV
;
A
#
# COMPACT_ATOMS: atom_id res chain seq x y z
N MET A 1 31.81 61.38 18.91
CA MET A 1 30.37 61.02 18.85
C MET A 1 30.26 59.80 17.96
N LYS A 2 29.78 58.66 18.50
CA LYS A 2 29.71 57.38 17.79
C LYS A 2 28.47 57.37 16.89
N HIS A 3 28.63 57.20 15.58
CA HIS A 3 27.51 57.01 14.67
C HIS A 3 27.17 55.51 14.61
N SER A 4 26.04 55.15 15.21
CA SER A 4 25.45 53.81 15.14
C SER A 4 24.70 53.64 13.82
N ILE A 5 25.07 52.63 13.04
CA ILE A 5 24.37 52.22 11.83
C ILE A 5 23.19 51.33 12.26
N LEU A 6 21.96 51.78 11.98
CA LEU A 6 20.74 50.98 12.11
C LEU A 6 20.52 50.19 10.81
N ILE A 7 20.74 48.88 10.86
CA ILE A 7 20.35 47.97 9.77
C ILE A 7 18.90 47.56 10.01
N ALA A 8 17.98 48.07 9.19
CA ALA A 8 16.60 47.61 9.15
C ALA A 8 16.55 46.24 8.44
N ALA A 9 16.38 45.17 9.21
CA ALA A 9 16.08 43.85 8.65
C ALA A 9 14.61 43.81 8.23
N SER A 10 14.32 43.88 6.93
CA SER A 10 12.97 43.59 6.44
C SER A 10 12.72 42.09 6.52
N ALA A 11 11.90 41.66 7.47
CA ALA A 11 11.37 40.30 7.47
C ALA A 11 10.41 40.16 6.29
N ALA A 12 10.87 39.57 5.19
CA ALA A 12 10.00 39.10 4.14
C ALA A 12 9.19 37.92 4.71
N ALA A 13 7.94 38.18 5.08
CA ALA A 13 6.99 37.14 5.43
C ALA A 13 6.65 36.39 4.13
N THR A 14 7.38 35.31 3.85
CA THR A 14 7.01 34.36 2.81
C THR A 14 5.75 33.65 3.29
N LEU A 15 4.59 34.15 2.86
CA LEU A 15 3.33 33.43 2.94
C LEU A 15 3.51 32.14 2.12
N PHE A 16 3.71 31.02 2.82
CA PHE A 16 3.54 29.70 2.23
C PHE A 16 2.07 29.58 1.84
N PHE A 17 1.79 29.78 0.55
CA PHE A 17 0.55 29.31 -0.03
C PHE A 17 0.45 27.81 0.24
N GLY A 18 -0.55 27.42 1.02
CA GLY A 18 -0.83 26.01 1.30
C GLY A 18 -0.86 25.25 -0.01
N ALA A 19 -0.05 24.18 -0.08
CA ALA A 19 -0.03 23.27 -1.21
C ALA A 19 -1.47 22.91 -1.55
N SER A 20 -1.84 23.04 -2.83
CA SER A 20 -3.12 22.58 -3.34
C SER A 20 -3.38 21.18 -2.80
N SER A 21 -4.58 20.92 -2.28
CA SER A 21 -5.05 19.58 -1.96
C SER A 21 -5.26 18.79 -3.27
N ALA A 22 -4.16 18.52 -3.98
CA ALA A 22 -4.13 17.51 -5.01
C ALA A 22 -4.66 16.25 -4.34
N ALA A 23 -5.71 15.70 -4.93
CA ALA A 23 -6.28 14.47 -4.44
C ALA A 23 -5.12 13.45 -4.35
N GLN A 24 -4.88 12.94 -3.15
CA GLN A 24 -3.62 12.30 -2.78
C GLN A 24 -3.86 10.81 -2.71
N THR A 25 -3.25 10.07 -3.62
CA THR A 25 -3.00 8.64 -3.42
C THR A 25 -1.61 8.45 -2.86
N ALA A 26 -1.41 7.40 -2.07
CA ALA A 26 -0.11 6.99 -1.61
C ALA A 26 0.05 5.49 -1.81
N THR A 27 1.30 5.03 -1.90
CA THR A 27 1.63 3.62 -2.00
C THR A 27 2.69 3.25 -0.99
N SER A 28 2.70 1.99 -0.58
CA SER A 28 3.76 1.48 0.27
C SER A 28 4.15 0.06 -0.09
N LEU A 29 5.45 -0.17 -0.18
CA LEU A 29 6.08 -1.49 -0.29
C LEU A 29 7.49 -1.35 0.28
N PHE A 30 7.82 -2.14 1.28
CA PHE A 30 9.12 -2.06 1.95
C PHE A 30 9.51 -3.38 2.58
N TRP A 31 10.81 -3.56 2.85
CA TRP A 31 11.28 -4.69 3.64
C TRP A 31 11.11 -4.39 5.14
N ARG A 32 10.59 -5.36 5.89
CA ARG A 32 10.39 -5.22 7.34
C ARG A 32 11.68 -4.97 8.11
N SER A 33 12.82 -5.43 7.58
CA SER A 33 14.13 -5.35 8.23
C SER A 33 14.64 -3.92 8.41
N ASP A 34 14.35 -3.02 7.46
CA ASP A 34 14.89 -1.67 7.42
C ASP A 34 13.82 -0.59 7.21
N SER A 35 12.58 -0.98 6.89
CA SER A 35 11.47 -0.07 6.59
C SER A 35 11.72 0.85 5.40
N LEU A 36 12.69 0.53 4.54
CA LEU A 36 13.01 1.33 3.36
C LEU A 36 11.97 1.08 2.26
N GLN A 37 11.28 2.13 1.84
CA GLN A 37 10.33 2.07 0.73
C GLN A 37 11.03 1.72 -0.58
N ILE A 38 10.48 0.77 -1.31
CA ILE A 38 10.91 0.31 -2.62
C ILE A 38 9.70 0.23 -3.54
N LYS A 39 9.94 0.25 -4.86
CA LYS A 39 8.85 0.23 -5.85
C LYS A 39 8.56 -1.17 -6.39
N GLU A 40 9.50 -2.08 -6.25
CA GLU A 40 9.41 -3.42 -6.82
C GLU A 40 10.20 -4.43 -5.97
N ILE A 41 9.61 -5.61 -5.80
CA ILE A 41 10.28 -6.82 -5.34
C ILE A 41 10.07 -7.88 -6.41
N ILE A 42 11.16 -8.47 -6.90
CA ILE A 42 11.14 -9.68 -7.74
C ILE A 42 11.80 -10.78 -6.92
N SER A 43 11.10 -11.89 -6.69
CA SER A 43 11.57 -12.94 -5.80
C SER A 43 11.26 -14.33 -6.36
N GLU A 44 12.28 -15.20 -6.41
CA GLU A 44 12.09 -16.63 -6.67
C GLU A 44 11.39 -17.34 -5.51
N GLN A 45 11.63 -16.87 -4.27
CA GLN A 45 10.83 -17.27 -3.11
C GLN A 45 9.45 -16.61 -3.23
N ALA A 46 8.45 -17.40 -3.64
CA ALA A 46 7.12 -16.90 -3.96
C ALA A 46 6.38 -16.26 -2.77
N VAL A 47 6.66 -16.66 -1.53
CA VAL A 47 5.99 -16.14 -0.33
C VAL A 47 6.95 -15.25 0.44
N GLN A 48 6.67 -13.94 0.43
CA GLN A 48 7.43 -12.91 1.15
C GLN A 48 6.62 -12.27 2.29
N TYR A 49 5.42 -12.77 2.58
CA TYR A 49 4.45 -12.25 3.56
C TYR A 49 5.06 -11.77 4.90
N THR A 50 6.00 -12.52 5.47
CA THR A 50 6.62 -12.19 6.77
C THR A 50 7.83 -11.26 6.66
N PHE A 51 8.38 -11.10 5.45
CA PHE A 51 9.59 -10.31 5.20
C PHE A 51 9.28 -8.88 4.77
N VAL A 52 8.12 -8.65 4.16
CA VAL A 52 7.68 -7.31 3.75
C VAL A 52 6.90 -6.60 4.86
N GLY A 53 7.00 -5.26 4.83
CA GLY A 53 6.15 -4.35 5.60
C GLY A 53 4.69 -4.61 5.31
N HIS A 54 3.85 -4.55 6.36
CA HIS A 54 2.40 -4.78 6.31
C HIS A 54 1.91 -5.93 5.43
N HIS A 55 2.78 -6.93 5.18
CA HIS A 55 2.50 -8.18 4.48
C HIS A 55 2.31 -8.12 2.94
N GLY A 56 2.51 -6.97 2.29
CA GLY A 56 2.49 -6.90 0.82
C GLY A 56 2.58 -5.48 0.27
N PRO A 57 2.34 -5.27 -1.05
CA PRO A 57 2.17 -3.94 -1.61
C PRO A 57 0.83 -3.35 -1.18
N ALA A 58 0.83 -2.07 -0.82
CA ALA A 58 -0.33 -1.33 -0.38
C ALA A 58 -0.53 -0.04 -1.18
N VAL A 59 -1.78 0.37 -1.31
CA VAL A 59 -2.20 1.63 -1.92
C VAL A 59 -3.33 2.24 -1.09
N GLU A 60 -3.35 3.57 -1.00
CA GLU A 60 -4.42 4.28 -0.32
C GLU A 60 -4.81 5.57 -1.04
N ASN A 61 -5.99 6.08 -0.67
CA ASN A 61 -6.34 7.49 -0.70
C ASN A 61 -6.91 7.90 0.67
N SER A 62 -7.43 9.12 0.78
CA SER A 62 -7.99 9.60 2.05
C SER A 62 -9.20 8.81 2.56
N HIS A 63 -9.86 8.01 1.72
CA HIS A 63 -11.07 7.26 2.05
C HIS A 63 -10.82 5.78 2.33
N CYS A 64 -9.86 5.17 1.65
CA CYS A 64 -9.65 3.72 1.64
C CYS A 64 -8.17 3.40 1.54
N ALA A 65 -7.72 2.33 2.21
CA ALA A 65 -6.42 1.74 2.00
C ALA A 65 -6.56 0.23 1.82
N LEU A 66 -5.82 -0.32 0.86
CA LEU A 66 -5.85 -1.72 0.46
C LEU A 66 -4.42 -2.27 0.38
N ARG A 67 -4.23 -3.53 0.76
CA ARG A 67 -3.00 -4.28 0.51
C ARG A 67 -3.29 -5.59 -0.20
N ILE A 68 -2.35 -6.07 -1.00
CA ILE A 68 -2.40 -7.41 -1.59
C ILE A 68 -1.44 -8.29 -0.80
N TYR A 69 -1.87 -9.42 -0.23
CA TYR A 69 -0.94 -10.26 0.53
C TYR A 69 0.14 -10.90 -0.37
N PHE A 70 1.40 -10.82 0.07
CA PHE A 70 2.53 -11.46 -0.61
C PHE A 70 2.63 -12.95 -0.25
N ASN A 71 1.58 -13.70 -0.56
CA ASN A 71 1.48 -15.15 -0.37
C ASN A 71 0.59 -15.78 -1.47
N ASP A 72 0.19 -17.05 -1.28
CA ASP A 72 -0.57 -17.81 -2.27
C ASP A 72 -2.09 -17.59 -2.20
N SER A 73 -2.58 -16.77 -1.26
CA SER A 73 -4.03 -16.58 -1.06
C SER A 73 -4.69 -15.77 -2.17
N GLY A 74 -3.93 -14.90 -2.86
CA GLY A 74 -4.50 -13.92 -3.78
C GLY A 74 -5.44 -12.92 -3.09
N ALA A 75 -5.40 -12.82 -1.76
CA ALA A 75 -6.30 -11.97 -1.00
C ALA A 75 -5.86 -10.50 -1.00
N ILE A 76 -6.88 -9.63 -1.07
CA ILE A 76 -6.76 -8.20 -0.85
C ILE A 76 -7.41 -7.91 0.49
N ASP A 77 -6.73 -7.09 1.27
CA ASP A 77 -7.10 -6.76 2.63
C ASP A 77 -7.38 -5.26 2.78
N VAL A 78 -8.39 -4.93 3.58
CA VAL A 78 -8.94 -3.59 3.75
C VAL A 78 -8.48 -3.04 5.09
N TYR A 79 -7.91 -1.84 5.06
CA TYR A 79 -7.55 -1.15 6.28
C TYR A 79 -8.75 -0.41 6.88
N SER A 80 -8.95 -0.51 8.19
CA SER A 80 -10.03 0.18 8.90
C SER A 80 -9.61 1.61 9.22
N LYS A 81 -9.87 2.57 8.32
CA LYS A 81 -9.67 3.99 8.60
C LYS A 81 -10.75 4.51 9.54
N SER A 82 -10.37 5.25 10.59
CA SER A 82 -11.34 5.87 11.51
C SER A 82 -11.99 7.14 10.93
N GLY A 83 -11.36 7.73 9.90
CA GLY A 83 -11.74 9.00 9.29
C GLY A 83 -11.03 9.26 7.97
N LYS A 84 -11.33 10.40 7.33
CA LYS A 84 -10.75 10.76 6.03
C LYS A 84 -9.34 11.34 6.19
N GLN A 85 -8.31 10.52 5.93
CA GLN A 85 -6.91 10.94 6.03
C GLN A 85 -5.96 9.95 5.33
N MET A 86 -4.73 10.40 5.05
CA MET A 86 -3.63 9.57 4.58
C MET A 86 -2.92 8.92 5.77
N GLU A 87 -2.59 7.62 5.67
CA GLU A 87 -2.11 6.81 6.80
C GLU A 87 -0.90 5.93 6.47
N LEU A 88 -0.70 5.54 5.21
CA LEU A 88 0.42 4.69 4.81
C LEU A 88 1.76 5.35 5.12
N GLU A 89 1.93 6.62 4.75
CA GLU A 89 3.18 7.35 4.98
C GLU A 89 3.41 7.64 6.47
N LYS A 90 2.33 7.81 7.24
CA LYS A 90 2.39 8.29 8.62
C LYS A 90 2.51 7.15 9.64
N TYR A 91 1.78 6.06 9.43
CA TYR A 91 1.62 4.98 10.39
C TYR A 91 2.10 3.62 9.86
N LEU A 92 2.49 3.53 8.58
CA LEU A 92 2.98 2.29 7.96
C LEU A 92 2.03 1.09 8.18
N TRP A 93 0.71 1.34 8.16
CA TRP A 93 -0.38 0.38 8.45
C TRP A 93 -0.57 0.01 9.94
N TYR A 94 0.42 0.24 10.81
CA TYR A 94 0.41 -0.21 12.21
C TYR A 94 0.58 0.95 13.20
N PRO A 95 -0.45 1.79 13.38
CA PRO A 95 -0.39 2.87 14.37
C PRO A 95 -0.37 2.32 15.80
N THR A 96 0.30 3.05 16.68
CA THR A 96 0.27 2.82 18.13
C THR A 96 -1.09 3.16 18.73
N GLU A 97 -1.38 2.66 19.94
CA GLU A 97 -2.63 2.98 20.66
C GLU A 97 -2.79 4.50 20.88
N ALA A 98 -1.70 5.21 21.18
CA ALA A 98 -1.72 6.67 21.32
C ALA A 98 -2.08 7.37 20.00
N GLN A 99 -1.54 6.90 18.87
CA GLN A 99 -1.89 7.44 17.55
C GLN A 99 -3.35 7.19 17.19
N GLN A 100 -3.92 6.04 17.57
CA GLN A 100 -5.35 5.76 17.39
C GLN A 100 -6.21 6.68 18.28
N ALA A 101 -5.85 6.85 19.55
CA ALA A 101 -6.63 7.62 20.50
C ALA A 101 -6.55 9.15 20.31
N GLU A 102 -5.36 9.66 19.99
CA GLU A 102 -5.07 11.11 19.97
C GLU A 102 -5.09 11.70 18.56
N GLU A 103 -4.64 10.93 17.57
CA GLU A 103 -4.53 11.38 16.18
C GLU A 103 -5.65 10.81 15.29
N GLY A 104 -6.49 9.94 15.85
CA GLY A 104 -7.54 9.25 15.12
C GLY A 104 -6.98 8.32 14.04
N ALA A 105 -5.82 7.68 14.23
CA ALA A 105 -5.35 6.66 13.29
C ALA A 105 -6.35 5.50 13.16
N GLY A 106 -6.35 4.84 12.00
CA GLY A 106 -7.09 3.61 11.77
C GLY A 106 -6.48 2.39 12.48
N CYS A 107 -6.93 1.20 12.10
CA CYS A 107 -6.45 -0.05 12.66
C CYS A 107 -6.53 -1.22 11.66
N ASP A 108 -5.64 -2.20 11.83
CA ASP A 108 -5.61 -3.45 11.04
C ASP A 108 -6.57 -4.49 11.65
N GLU A 109 -7.88 -4.21 11.65
CA GLU A 109 -8.88 -5.05 12.33
C GLU A 109 -9.54 -6.11 11.44
N TYR A 110 -9.59 -5.89 10.12
CA TYR A 110 -10.27 -6.78 9.20
C TYR A 110 -9.36 -7.93 8.77
N LEU A 111 -9.14 -8.89 9.67
CA LEU A 111 -8.28 -10.03 9.35
C LEU A 111 -8.91 -10.92 8.25
N VAL A 112 -8.29 -10.90 7.06
CA VAL A 112 -8.57 -11.89 6.02
C VAL A 112 -7.83 -13.18 6.38
N GLY A 113 -8.51 -14.04 7.16
CA GLY A 113 -7.95 -15.29 7.69
C GLY A 113 -7.83 -16.40 6.63
N ARG A 114 -8.63 -17.45 6.78
CA ARG A 114 -8.66 -18.59 5.83
C ARG A 114 -9.66 -18.38 4.67
N THR A 115 -10.21 -17.19 4.55
CA THR A 115 -11.27 -16.84 3.58
C THR A 115 -10.70 -16.00 2.44
N VAL A 116 -11.49 -15.82 1.37
CA VAL A 116 -11.19 -14.85 0.31
C VAL A 116 -11.49 -13.45 0.83
N GLY A 117 -10.51 -12.54 0.78
CA GLY A 117 -10.64 -11.13 1.15
C GLY A 117 -11.48 -10.32 0.16
N LEU A 118 -11.61 -9.01 0.35
CA LEU A 118 -12.36 -8.14 -0.57
C LEU A 118 -11.73 -8.17 -1.96
N GLY A 119 -12.33 -8.89 -2.91
CA GLY A 119 -11.81 -9.01 -4.27
C GLY A 119 -10.59 -9.95 -4.39
N GLY A 120 -10.37 -10.85 -3.42
CA GLY A 120 -9.35 -11.89 -3.55
C GLY A 120 -9.61 -12.82 -4.74
N ILE A 121 -8.55 -13.23 -5.43
CA ILE A 121 -8.64 -14.04 -6.66
C ILE A 121 -8.02 -15.42 -6.43
N ALA A 122 -8.79 -16.45 -6.77
CA ALA A 122 -8.32 -17.81 -6.92
C ALA A 122 -8.81 -18.40 -8.25
N LEU A 123 -8.16 -19.46 -8.72
CA LEU A 123 -8.59 -20.17 -9.92
C LEU A 123 -9.59 -21.27 -9.55
N TRP A 124 -10.37 -21.74 -10.53
CA TRP A 124 -11.34 -22.82 -10.35
C TRP A 124 -11.13 -23.92 -11.39
N ASP A 125 -10.73 -25.11 -10.96
CA ASP A 125 -10.43 -26.19 -11.91
C ASP A 125 -11.67 -26.95 -12.41
N GLY A 126 -12.83 -26.72 -11.79
CA GLY A 126 -14.07 -27.46 -12.04
C GLY A 126 -14.54 -28.27 -10.83
N ASN A 127 -13.66 -28.53 -9.87
CA ASN A 127 -13.90 -29.33 -8.67
C ASN A 127 -13.54 -28.58 -7.39
N GLU A 128 -12.38 -27.90 -7.37
CA GLU A 128 -11.91 -27.16 -6.20
C GLU A 128 -11.26 -25.82 -6.54
N GLU A 129 -11.11 -25.00 -5.50
CA GLU A 129 -10.34 -23.75 -5.56
C GLU A 129 -8.85 -24.07 -5.73
N VAL A 130 -8.23 -23.48 -6.74
CA VAL A 130 -6.80 -23.55 -6.95
C VAL A 130 -6.18 -22.21 -6.54
N LYS A 131 -5.45 -22.25 -5.42
CA LYS A 131 -4.66 -21.12 -4.91
C LYS A 131 -3.60 -20.70 -5.91
N LEU A 132 -3.16 -19.45 -5.81
CA LEU A 132 -2.16 -18.88 -6.70
C LEU A 132 -0.74 -19.34 -6.34
N LYS A 133 -0.50 -20.63 -6.06
CA LYS A 133 0.82 -21.13 -5.67
C LYS A 133 1.81 -20.99 -6.83
N ALA A 134 2.67 -19.97 -6.76
CA ALA A 134 3.62 -19.65 -7.81
C ALA A 134 4.83 -20.58 -7.75
N THR A 135 5.19 -21.19 -8.88
CA THR A 135 6.36 -22.09 -8.98
C THR A 135 7.58 -21.44 -9.61
N LYS A 136 7.41 -20.28 -10.25
CA LYS A 136 8.47 -19.52 -10.92
C LYS A 136 8.74 -18.16 -10.26
N GLY A 137 8.36 -18.03 -8.99
CA GLY A 137 8.52 -16.80 -8.21
C GLY A 137 7.32 -15.86 -8.30
N ARG A 138 7.45 -14.70 -7.67
CA ARG A 138 6.41 -13.68 -7.54
C ARG A 138 7.01 -12.28 -7.54
N THR A 139 6.29 -11.35 -8.16
CA THR A 139 6.65 -9.92 -8.18
C THR A 139 5.59 -9.11 -7.45
N ALA A 140 6.01 -8.17 -6.60
CA ALA A 140 5.16 -7.12 -6.05
C ALA A 140 5.63 -5.76 -6.57
N ARG A 141 4.70 -4.88 -6.95
CA ARG A 141 4.97 -3.52 -7.42
C ARG A 141 4.01 -2.51 -6.84
N VAL A 142 4.50 -1.31 -6.67
CA VAL A 142 3.68 -0.12 -6.44
C VAL A 142 4.13 1.01 -7.34
N GLY A 143 3.21 1.92 -7.66
CA GLY A 143 3.57 3.12 -8.41
C GLY A 143 2.41 4.04 -8.71
N GLU A 144 2.71 5.09 -9.45
CA GLU A 144 1.75 6.11 -9.85
C GLU A 144 1.17 5.80 -11.24
N ILE A 145 -0.04 6.27 -11.46
CA ILE A 145 -0.74 6.28 -12.75
C ILE A 145 -1.37 7.65 -12.94
N ARG A 146 -1.91 7.92 -14.14
CA ARG A 146 -2.64 9.17 -14.36
C ARG A 146 -3.87 9.23 -13.45
N GLY A 147 -3.86 10.18 -12.50
CA GLY A 147 -4.96 10.43 -11.56
C GLY A 147 -5.11 9.37 -10.47
N GLY A 148 -4.01 8.74 -10.07
CA GLY A 148 -4.04 7.71 -9.04
C GLY A 148 -2.72 7.00 -8.81
N SER A 149 -2.80 5.92 -8.05
CA SER A 149 -1.69 5.00 -7.80
C SER A 149 -2.15 3.55 -7.90
N PHE A 150 -1.21 2.60 -7.84
CA PHE A 150 -1.51 1.18 -7.88
C PHE A 150 -0.65 0.35 -6.94
N ALA A 151 -1.19 -0.80 -6.55
CA ALA A 151 -0.48 -1.94 -6.01
C ALA A 151 -0.74 -3.15 -6.92
N GLU A 152 0.32 -3.91 -7.24
CA GLU A 152 0.26 -5.05 -8.14
C GLU A 152 1.04 -6.24 -7.57
N MET A 153 0.53 -7.44 -7.80
CA MET A 153 1.17 -8.71 -7.51
C MET A 153 1.07 -9.64 -8.72
N ILE A 154 2.16 -10.25 -9.13
CA ILE A 154 2.19 -11.25 -10.21
C ILE A 154 2.73 -12.56 -9.68
N ALA A 155 1.92 -13.61 -9.73
CA ALA A 155 2.30 -14.99 -9.41
C ALA A 155 2.67 -15.74 -10.69
N TYR A 156 3.92 -16.18 -10.82
CA TYR A 156 4.41 -16.85 -12.03
C TYR A 156 4.36 -18.37 -11.94
N GLY A 157 3.93 -19.01 -13.02
CA GLY A 157 3.88 -20.46 -13.16
C GLY A 157 2.95 -21.13 -12.14
N VAL A 158 1.74 -20.62 -11.99
CA VAL A 158 0.69 -21.27 -11.20
C VAL A 158 0.21 -22.51 -11.97
N PRO A 159 0.30 -23.74 -11.41
CA PRO A 159 -0.23 -24.93 -12.06
C PRO A 159 -1.75 -24.87 -12.17
N TYR A 160 -2.27 -25.00 -13.39
CA TYR A 160 -3.70 -24.95 -13.65
C TYR A 160 -4.07 -25.79 -14.87
N LYS A 161 -4.96 -26.77 -14.68
CA LYS A 161 -5.50 -27.65 -15.74
C LYS A 161 -4.44 -28.28 -16.67
N GLY A 162 -3.32 -28.71 -16.10
CA GLY A 162 -2.24 -29.38 -16.83
C GLY A 162 -1.25 -28.42 -17.52
N ASP A 163 -1.40 -27.11 -17.32
CA ASP A 163 -0.49 -26.08 -17.83
C ASP A 163 -0.01 -25.16 -16.68
N LEU A 164 0.84 -24.20 -17.01
CA LEU A 164 1.32 -23.14 -16.12
C LEU A 164 0.80 -21.79 -16.60
N VAL A 165 0.13 -21.06 -15.70
CA VAL A 165 -0.39 -19.71 -15.98
C VAL A 165 0.25 -18.69 -15.06
N ASP A 166 0.43 -17.47 -15.57
CA ASP A 166 0.86 -16.32 -14.77
C ASP A 166 -0.37 -15.49 -14.42
N ILE A 167 -0.53 -15.14 -13.14
CA ILE A 167 -1.72 -14.42 -12.65
C ILE A 167 -1.30 -13.09 -12.07
N SER A 168 -1.86 -12.00 -12.61
CA SER A 168 -1.68 -10.64 -12.10
C SER A 168 -2.93 -10.19 -11.33
N ILE A 169 -2.71 -9.67 -10.13
CA ILE A 169 -3.70 -8.94 -9.35
C ILE A 169 -3.21 -7.50 -9.27
N ARG A 170 -4.04 -6.55 -9.72
CA ARG A 170 -3.73 -5.12 -9.65
C ARG A 170 -4.91 -4.36 -9.08
N VAL A 171 -4.63 -3.53 -8.09
CA VAL A 171 -5.57 -2.57 -7.52
C VAL A 171 -5.10 -1.19 -7.90
N GLU A 172 -5.97 -0.43 -8.58
CA GLU A 172 -5.75 0.98 -8.85
C GLU A 172 -6.62 1.83 -7.91
N MET A 173 -5.99 2.76 -7.22
CA MET A 173 -6.68 3.75 -6.40
C MET A 173 -6.68 5.06 -7.16
N LYS A 174 -7.87 5.66 -7.37
CA LYS A 174 -7.98 7.00 -7.97
C LYS A 174 -8.07 8.06 -6.89
N ASP A 175 -7.52 9.23 -7.20
CA ASP A 175 -7.34 10.30 -6.23
C ASP A 175 -8.67 10.79 -5.62
N ASN A 176 -9.74 10.82 -6.41
CA ASN A 176 -11.08 11.25 -5.99
C ASN A 176 -12.07 10.09 -5.79
N SER A 177 -11.58 8.84 -5.81
CA SER A 177 -12.47 7.69 -5.64
C SER A 177 -12.93 7.59 -4.20
N ARG A 178 -14.24 7.44 -4.00
CA ARG A 178 -14.79 7.00 -2.70
C ARG A 178 -14.74 5.47 -2.56
N VAL A 179 -14.43 4.78 -3.65
CA VAL A 179 -14.27 3.33 -3.79
C VAL A 179 -13.26 3.06 -4.90
#